data_AF-A0AAX1WVN3-F1
#
_entry.id   AF-A0AAX1WVN3-F1
#
_cell.length_a   1.000
_cell.length_b   1.000
_cell.length_c   1.000
_cell.angle_alpha   90.00
_cell.angle_beta   90.00
_cell.angle_gamma   90.00
#
_symmetry.space_group_name_H-M   'P 1'
#
loop_
_entity.id
_entity.type
_entity.pdbx_description
1 polymer ?
#
loop_
_entity_poly.entity_id
_entity_poly.type
_entity_poly.pdbx_seq_one_letter_code
_entity_poly.pdbx_strand_id
1 'polypeptide(L)'
;MTPEAILADLILCGIEPSVTPDKTGIVVPAGKLTEAQRAAVLGHKPALIACILESARVTALLLEAAMRRCDERPDSDKARQDMREEILGTPPHLRPDLLDYFLSDPGSLK
;
A
#
# COMPACT_ATOMS: atom_id res chain seq x y z
N MET A 1 6.83 18.88 5.96
CA MET A 1 6.29 17.51 6.09
C MET A 1 6.41 16.84 4.74
N THR A 2 6.82 15.59 4.67
CA THR A 2 6.85 14.85 3.39
C THR A 2 5.47 14.25 3.09
N PRO A 3 5.15 13.95 1.82
CA PRO A 3 3.89 13.29 1.45
C PRO A 3 3.68 11.96 2.17
N GLU A 4 4.75 11.18 2.38
CA GLU A 4 4.71 9.90 3.08
C GLU A 4 4.37 10.08 4.56
N ALA A 5 4.92 11.12 5.20
CA ALA A 5 4.61 11.44 6.59
C ALA A 5 3.15 11.89 6.75
N ILE A 6 2.61 12.64 5.79
CA ILE A 6 1.18 13.00 5.78
C ILE A 6 0.32 11.75 5.62
N LEU A 7 0.66 10.87 4.69
CA LEU A 7 -0.07 9.62 4.47
C LEU A 7 -0.04 8.72 5.72
N ALA A 8 1.11 8.59 6.37
CA ALA A 8 1.26 7.84 7.61
C ALA A 8 0.44 8.46 8.76
N ASP A 9 0.44 9.78 8.92
CA ASP A 9 -0.38 10.49 9.92
C ASP A 9 -1.89 10.24 9.72
N LEU A 10 -2.36 10.29 8.47
CA LEU A 10 -3.75 9.99 8.12
C LEU A 10 -4.10 8.54 8.51
N ILE A 11 -3.26 7.58 8.15
CA ILE A 11 -3.49 6.16 8.47
C ILE A 11 -3.48 5.93 9.99
N LEU A 12 -2.57 6.55 10.73
CA LEU A 12 -2.53 6.49 12.20
C LEU A 12 -3.79 7.07 12.85
N CYS A 13 -4.42 8.06 12.20
CA CYS A 13 -5.70 8.61 12.60
C CYS A 13 -6.91 7.76 12.15
N GLY A 14 -6.68 6.58 11.55
CA GLY A 14 -7.73 5.71 11.00
C GLY A 14 -8.40 6.31 9.76
N ILE A 15 -7.69 7.16 9.02
CA ILE A 15 -8.13 7.77 7.77
C ILE A 15 -7.39 7.03 6.65
N GLU A 16 -8.13 6.28 5.84
CA GLU A 16 -7.59 5.65 4.64
C GLU A 16 -7.86 6.54 3.43
N PRO A 17 -6.89 7.35 2.99
CA PRO A 17 -7.05 8.14 1.77
C PRO A 17 -6.98 7.22 0.56
N SER A 18 -7.93 7.41 -0.36
CA SER A 18 -7.94 6.76 -1.67
C SER A 18 -7.84 7.80 -2.77
N VAL A 19 -7.42 7.41 -3.96
CA VAL A 19 -7.38 8.31 -5.12
C VAL A 19 -8.69 8.19 -5.88
N THR A 20 -9.22 9.30 -6.40
CA THR A 20 -10.42 9.29 -7.23
C THR A 20 -10.20 8.44 -8.50
N PRO A 21 -11.26 7.87 -9.11
CA PRO A 21 -11.10 7.03 -10.31
C PRO A 21 -10.40 7.72 -11.49
N ASP A 22 -10.55 9.04 -11.59
CA ASP A 22 -9.91 9.89 -12.61
C ASP A 22 -8.44 10.24 -12.28
N LYS A 23 -7.92 9.81 -11.11
CA LYS A 23 -6.57 10.06 -10.62
C LYS A 23 -6.22 11.54 -10.42
N THR A 24 -7.21 12.42 -10.33
CA THR A 24 -7.01 13.87 -10.16
C THR A 24 -7.20 14.35 -8.72
N GLY A 25 -7.77 13.51 -7.86
CA GLY A 25 -8.22 13.86 -6.51
C GLY A 25 -7.89 12.79 -5.47
N ILE A 26 -8.03 13.18 -4.20
CA ILE A 26 -7.91 12.30 -3.06
C ILE A 26 -9.26 12.28 -2.36
N VAL A 27 -9.80 11.07 -2.18
CA VAL A 27 -11.00 10.79 -1.42
C VAL A 27 -10.59 10.43 0.00
N VAL A 28 -11.26 11.06 0.94
CA VAL A 28 -11.03 10.96 2.38
C VAL A 28 -12.40 10.92 3.06
N PRO A 29 -12.58 10.10 4.10
CA PRO A 29 -13.82 10.09 4.86
C PRO A 29 -14.21 11.49 5.36
N ALA A 30 -15.43 11.91 5.04
CA ALA A 30 -15.93 13.22 5.45
C ALA A 30 -15.97 13.33 6.98
N GLY A 31 -15.54 14.48 7.50
CA GLY A 31 -15.56 14.77 8.95
C GLY A 31 -14.45 14.11 9.78
N LYS A 32 -13.53 13.36 9.16
CA LYS A 32 -12.37 12.77 9.87
C LYS A 32 -11.12 13.64 9.84
N LEU A 33 -11.01 14.55 8.87
CA LEU A 33 -9.85 15.42 8.71
C LEU A 33 -9.95 16.66 9.60
N THR A 34 -8.86 16.95 10.31
CA THR A 34 -8.64 18.26 10.95
C THR A 34 -8.31 19.33 9.90
N GLU A 35 -8.46 20.62 10.24
CA GLU A 35 -8.07 21.72 9.35
C GLU A 35 -6.60 21.64 8.93
N ALA A 36 -5.71 21.28 9.87
CA ALA A 36 -4.28 21.11 9.60
C ALA A 36 -4.01 19.99 8.59
N GLN A 37 -4.65 18.83 8.77
CA GLN A 37 -4.54 17.71 7.82
C GLN A 37 -5.11 18.09 6.45
N ARG A 38 -6.24 18.82 6.41
CA ARG A 38 -6.83 19.29 5.16
C ARG A 38 -5.89 20.23 4.41
N ALA A 39 -5.27 21.18 5.11
CA ALA A 39 -4.27 22.08 4.54
C ALA A 39 -3.04 21.32 4.04
N ALA A 40 -2.55 20.33 4.79
CA ALA A 40 -1.43 19.48 4.37
C ALA A 40 -1.77 18.65 3.11
N VAL A 41 -2.96 18.05 3.06
CA VAL A 41 -3.44 17.28 1.91
C VAL A 41 -3.57 18.16 0.67
N LEU A 42 -4.11 19.37 0.80
CA LEU A 42 -4.23 20.31 -0.32
C LEU A 42 -2.86 20.84 -0.78
N GLY A 43 -1.96 21.14 0.15
CA GLY A 43 -0.61 21.64 -0.15
C GLY A 43 0.29 20.62 -0.83
N HIS A 44 0.06 19.32 -0.59
CA HIS A 44 0.86 18.22 -1.14
C HIS A 44 0.05 17.28 -2.05
N LYS A 45 -1.13 17.70 -2.50
CA LYS A 45 -2.09 16.88 -3.26
C LYS A 45 -1.47 16.06 -4.41
N PRO A 46 -0.72 16.63 -5.37
CA PRO A 46 -0.16 15.84 -6.47
C PRO A 46 0.86 14.79 -6.00
N ALA A 47 1.68 15.14 -5.00
CA ALA A 47 2.66 14.21 -4.45
C ALA A 47 1.99 13.09 -3.65
N LEU A 48 0.93 13.40 -2.90
CA LEU A 48 0.12 12.40 -2.20
C LEU A 48 -0.58 11.45 -3.16
N ILE A 49 -1.14 11.95 -4.26
CA ILE A 49 -1.71 11.09 -5.31
C ILE A 49 -0.64 10.13 -5.84
N ALA A 50 0.56 10.63 -6.14
CA ALA A 50 1.67 9.78 -6.59
C ALA A 50 2.05 8.72 -5.55
N CYS A 51 2.17 9.10 -4.26
CA CYS A 51 2.47 8.17 -3.18
C CYS A 51 1.39 7.09 -3.00
N ILE A 52 0.10 7.46 -3.04
CA ILE A 52 -0.99 6.50 -2.90
C ILE A 52 -1.04 5.56 -4.09
N LEU A 53 -0.87 6.07 -5.32
CA LEU A 53 -0.81 5.25 -6.53
C LEU A 53 0.38 4.30 -6.51
N GLU A 54 1.55 4.76 -6.06
CA GLU A 54 2.73 3.92 -5.95
C GLU A 54 2.56 2.84 -4.88
N SER A 55 2.02 3.20 -3.70
CA SER A 55 1.70 2.23 -2.66
C SER A 55 0.69 1.18 -3.13
N ALA A 56 -0.34 1.59 -3.89
CA ALA A 56 -1.31 0.68 -4.48
C ALA A 56 -0.66 -0.24 -5.52
N ARG A 57 0.24 0.30 -6.36
CA ARG A 57 1.01 -0.45 -7.36
C ARG A 57 1.91 -1.49 -6.69
N VAL A 58 2.68 -1.11 -5.67
CA VAL A 58 3.55 -2.01 -4.91
C VAL A 58 2.72 -3.12 -4.25
N THR A 59 1.58 -2.77 -3.64
CA THR A 59 0.70 -3.77 -3.01
C THR A 59 0.15 -4.77 -4.04
N ALA A 60 -0.27 -4.30 -5.22
CA ALA A 60 -0.75 -5.16 -6.29
C ALA A 60 0.35 -6.10 -6.80
N LEU A 61 1.56 -5.58 -7.05
CA LEU A 61 2.71 -6.38 -7.46
C LEU A 61 3.12 -7.40 -6.39
N LEU A 62 3.06 -7.01 -5.12
CA LEU A 62 3.37 -7.89 -3.99
C LEU A 62 2.38 -9.06 -3.91
N LEU A 63 1.08 -8.75 -4.03
CA LEU A 63 0.04 -9.78 -4.08
C LEU A 63 0.25 -10.71 -5.28
N GLU A 64 0.53 -10.17 -6.47
CA GLU A 64 0.78 -10.97 -7.67
C GLU A 64 2.00 -11.90 -7.50
N ALA A 65 3.12 -11.36 -7.01
CA ALA A 65 4.34 -12.13 -6.79
C ALA A 65 4.15 -13.22 -5.72
N ALA A 66 3.46 -12.91 -4.62
CA ALA A 66 3.12 -13.88 -3.60
C ALA A 66 2.18 -14.97 -4.11
N MET A 67 1.13 -14.60 -4.87
CA MET A 67 0.22 -15.57 -5.47
C MET A 67 0.95 -16.49 -6.45
N ARG A 68 1.89 -15.97 -7.23
CA ARG A 68 2.71 -16.75 -8.15
C ARG A 68 3.55 -17.80 -7.43
N ARG A 69 4.17 -17.45 -6.29
CA ARG A 69 4.86 -18.45 -5.44
C ARG A 69 3.92 -19.50 -4.87
N CYS A 70 2.70 -19.11 -4.49
CA CYS A 70 1.66 -20.06 -4.07
C CYS A 70 1.10 -20.91 -5.22
N ASP A 71 1.35 -20.56 -6.49
CA ASP A 71 1.01 -21.40 -7.65
C ASP A 71 2.16 -22.38 -7.98
N GLU A 72 3.41 -22.00 -7.68
CA GLU A 72 4.62 -22.84 -7.87
C GLU A 72 4.72 -23.99 -6.85
N ARG A 73 4.13 -23.82 -5.67
CA ARG A 73 3.96 -24.87 -4.67
C ARG A 73 2.46 -25.15 -4.57
N PRO A 74 1.99 -26.41 -4.48
CA PRO A 74 0.56 -26.70 -4.31
C PRO A 74 0.11 -26.32 -2.90
N ASP A 75 0.11 -25.03 -2.60
CA ASP A 75 -0.40 -24.47 -1.36
C ASP A 75 -1.93 -24.50 -1.39
N SER A 76 -2.53 -24.84 -0.25
CA SER A 76 -3.99 -24.86 -0.13
C SER A 76 -4.60 -23.47 -0.33
N ASP A 77 -5.87 -23.39 -0.75
CA ASP A 77 -6.61 -22.12 -0.83
C ASP A 77 -6.56 -21.30 0.46
N LYS A 78 -6.50 -22.00 1.61
CA LYS A 78 -6.31 -21.38 2.92
C LYS A 78 -4.97 -20.65 3.02
N ALA A 79 -3.87 -21.26 2.59
CA ALA A 79 -2.56 -20.61 2.59
C ALA A 79 -2.51 -19.38 1.67
N ARG A 80 -3.24 -19.40 0.54
CA ARG A 80 -3.40 -18.23 -0.33
C ARG A 80 -4.17 -17.09 0.35
N GLN A 81 -5.24 -17.41 1.07
CA GLN A 81 -6.02 -16.44 1.84
C GLN A 81 -5.18 -15.85 2.98
N ASP A 82 -4.54 -16.71 3.78
CA ASP A 82 -3.69 -16.30 4.90
C ASP A 82 -2.55 -15.36 4.40
N MET A 83 -1.90 -15.68 3.28
CA MET A 83 -0.87 -14.83 2.65
C MET A 83 -1.41 -13.45 2.21
N ARG A 84 -2.65 -13.37 1.71
CA ARG A 84 -3.28 -12.09 1.35
C ARG A 84 -3.55 -11.25 2.58
N GLU A 85 -4.04 -11.86 3.65
CA GLU A 85 -4.27 -11.17 4.93
C GLU A 85 -2.96 -10.65 5.53
N GLU A 86 -1.88 -11.43 5.47
CA GLU A 86 -0.55 -10.99 5.91
C GLU A 86 -0.03 -9.81 5.10
N ILE A 87 -0.19 -9.82 3.77
CA ILE A 87 0.21 -8.70 2.90
C ILE A 87 -0.60 -7.44 3.20
N LEU A 88 -1.92 -7.57 3.40
CA LEU A 88 -2.79 -6.45 3.76
C LEU A 88 -2.50 -5.91 5.16
N GLY A 89 -2.18 -6.79 6.11
CA GLY A 89 -1.74 -6.43 7.46
C GLY A 89 -0.33 -5.84 7.51
N THR A 90 0.50 -6.09 6.50
CA THR A 90 1.85 -5.53 6.43
C THR A 90 1.80 -4.01 6.25
N PRO A 91 2.52 -3.24 7.08
CA PRO A 91 2.64 -1.80 6.92
C PRO A 91 3.14 -1.40 5.51
N PRO A 92 2.57 -0.36 4.88
CA PRO A 92 2.91 0.04 3.51
C PRO A 92 4.40 0.30 3.26
N HIS A 93 5.13 0.76 4.28
CA HIS A 93 6.57 1.04 4.18
C HIS A 93 7.44 -0.23 4.13
N LEU A 94 6.93 -1.39 4.55
CA LEU A 94 7.63 -2.68 4.47
C LEU A 94 7.24 -3.50 3.22
N ARG A 95 6.13 -3.13 2.56
CA ARG A 95 5.65 -3.82 1.35
C ARG A 95 6.67 -3.80 0.18
N PRO A 96 7.42 -2.71 -0.07
CA PRO A 96 8.48 -2.71 -1.09
C PRO A 96 9.57 -3.74 -0.82
N ASP A 97 10.03 -3.87 0.42
CA ASP A 97 11.05 -4.85 0.80
C ASP A 97 10.53 -6.28 0.70
N LEU A 98 9.27 -6.53 1.11
CA LEU A 98 8.63 -7.82 0.88
C LEU A 98 8.48 -8.14 -0.61
N LEU A 99 8.12 -7.15 -1.42
CA LEU A 99 8.01 -7.32 -2.87
C LEU A 99 9.35 -7.71 -3.46
N ASP A 100 10.43 -7.05 -3.05
CA ASP A 100 11.78 -7.42 -3.46
C ASP A 100 12.12 -8.86 -3.05
N TYR A 101 11.76 -9.30 -1.84
CA TYR A 101 11.93 -10.68 -1.40
C TYR A 101 11.12 -11.72 -2.22
N PHE A 102 9.92 -11.37 -2.68
CA PHE A 102 9.13 -12.24 -3.55
C PHE A 102 9.64 -12.27 -4.99
N LEU A 103 10.16 -11.15 -5.49
CA LEU A 103 10.75 -11.02 -6.83
C LEU A 103 12.15 -11.62 -6.90
N SER A 104 12.94 -11.50 -5.84
CA SER A 104 14.21 -12.16 -5.66
C SER A 104 13.94 -13.66 -5.47
N ASP A 105 14.10 -14.41 -6.56
CA ASP A 105 14.01 -15.86 -6.66
C ASP A 105 14.67 -16.56 -5.43
N PRO A 106 14.09 -17.61 -4.81
CA PRO A 106 14.70 -18.31 -3.67
C PRO A 106 16.05 -18.97 -4.02
N GLY A 107 16.48 -18.92 -5.27
CA GLY A 107 17.78 -19.42 -5.73
C GLY A 107 18.98 -18.51 -5.46
N SER A 108 18.82 -17.32 -4.89
CA SER A 108 19.94 -16.37 -4.70
C SER A 108 20.58 -16.34 -3.30
N LEU A 109 20.13 -17.17 -2.35
CA LEU A 109 20.91 -17.48 -1.16
C LEU A 109 21.79 -18.70 -1.47
N LYS A 110 22.95 -18.45 -2.08
CA LYS A 110 24.08 -19.38 -2.10
C LYS A 110 24.89 -19.26 -0.83
#